data_AF-A0A832UZN7-F1
#
_entry.id   AF-A0A832UZN7-F1
#
_cell.length_a   1.000
_cell.length_b   1.000
_cell.length_c   1.000
_cell.angle_alpha   90.00
_cell.angle_beta   90.00
_cell.angle_gamma   90.00
#
_symmetry.space_group_name_H-M   'P 1'
#
loop_
_entity.id
_entity.type
_entity.pdbx_description
1 polymer ?
#
loop_
_entity_poly.entity_id
_entity_poly.type
_entity_poly.pdbx_seq_one_letter_code
_entity_poly.pdbx_strand_id
1 'polypeptide(L)' 'MARFPEAEARLFKNMYICMKCNARNRVDPRKVRLGKAKCRECGHNRLRQKKRAAGK' A
#
# COMPACT_ATOMS: atom_id res chain seq x y z
N MET A 1 -14.85 -10.19 -15.51
CA MET A 1 -14.99 -10.13 -14.04
C MET A 1 -15.57 -8.77 -13.66
N ALA A 2 -16.75 -8.73 -13.05
CA ALA A 2 -17.35 -7.49 -12.58
C ALA A 2 -16.41 -6.82 -11.57
N ARG A 3 -15.97 -5.58 -11.87
CA ARG A 3 -15.13 -4.79 -10.96
C ARG A 3 -16.05 -4.06 -10.00
N PHE A 4 -16.17 -4.56 -8.78
CA PHE A 4 -16.89 -3.87 -7.72
C PHE A 4 -16.02 -2.74 -7.16
N PRO A 5 -16.48 -1.47 -7.19
CA PRO A 5 -15.69 -0.33 -6.71
C PRO A 5 -15.33 -0.45 -5.22
N GLU A 6 -16.18 -1.11 -4.44
CA GLU A 6 -15.94 -1.38 -3.01
C GLU A 6 -14.78 -2.36 -2.77
N ALA A 7 -14.64 -3.38 -3.62
CA ALA A 7 -13.54 -4.33 -3.53
C ALA A 7 -12.19 -3.65 -3.81
N GLU A 8 -12.16 -2.70 -4.73
CA GLU A 8 -10.96 -1.94 -5.06
C GLU A 8 -10.54 -0.99 -3.93
N ALA A 9 -11.51 -0.36 -3.27
CA ALA A 9 -11.25 0.44 -2.09
C ALA A 9 -10.66 -0.41 -0.94
N ARG A 10 -11.16 -1.63 -0.72
CA ARG A 10 -10.64 -2.54 0.32
C ARG A 10 -9.22 -3.03 0.04
N LEU A 11 -8.90 -3.29 -1.23
CA LEU A 11 -7.66 -3.94 -1.63
C LEU A 11 -6.50 -2.96 -1.92
N PHE A 12 -6.80 -1.75 -2.39
CA PHE A 12 -5.77 -0.83 -2.90
C PHE A 12 -5.73 0.53 -2.19
N LYS A 13 -6.83 1.00 -1.58
CA LYS A 13 -6.83 2.31 -0.91
C LYS A 13 -5.88 2.28 0.30
N ASN A 14 -4.90 3.17 0.30
CA ASN A 14 -3.89 3.31 1.36
C ASN A 14 -3.08 2.05 1.65
N MET A 15 -3.02 1.10 0.70
CA MET A 15 -2.29 -0.15 0.86
C MET A 15 -0.87 -0.02 0.29
N TYR A 16 0.12 -0.16 1.17
CA TYR A 16 1.53 -0.11 0.83
C TYR A 16 2.20 -1.44 1.16
N ILE A 17 3.23 -1.79 0.39
CA ILE A 17 4.03 -2.98 0.59
C ILE A 17 5.43 -2.56 1.01
N CYS A 18 5.94 -3.13 2.10
CA CYS A 18 7.32 -2.91 2.50
C CYS A 18 8.29 -3.52 1.48
N MET A 19 9.34 -2.80 1.11
CA MET A 19 10.36 -3.31 0.18
C MET A 19 11.35 -4.27 0.84
N LYS A 20 11.36 -4.38 2.18
CA LYS A 20 12.25 -5.27 2.94
C LYS A 20 11.60 -6.62 3.27
N CYS A 21 10.40 -6.60 3.84
CA CYS A 21 9.70 -7.81 4.31
C CYS A 21 8.40 -8.13 3.55
N ASN A 22 8.06 -7.37 2.50
CA ASN A 22 6.80 -7.53 1.75
C ASN A 22 5.50 -7.42 2.56
N ALA A 23 5.57 -6.98 3.82
CA ALA A 23 4.41 -6.72 4.66
C ALA A 23 3.44 -5.72 4.03
N ARG A 24 2.14 -6.00 4.17
CA ARG A 24 1.06 -5.12 3.72
C ARG A 24 0.71 -4.13 4.84
N ASN A 25 1.03 -2.87 4.62
CA ASN A 25 0.81 -1.79 5.57
C ASN A 25 -0.29 -0.86 5.06
N ARG A 26 -1.35 -0.67 5.87
CA ARG A 26 -2.29 0.43 5.68
C ARG A 26 -1.71 1.69 6.31
N VAL A 27 -1.20 2.58 5.46
CA VAL A 27 -0.57 3.84 5.88
C VAL A 27 -1.03 4.97 4.98
N ASP A 28 -1.11 6.16 5.57
CA ASP A 28 -1.53 7.35 4.86
C ASP A 28 -0.48 7.75 3.80
N PRO A 29 -0.88 8.05 2.57
CA PRO A 29 0.04 8.43 1.49
C PRO A 29 0.90 9.65 1.85
N ARG A 30 0.39 10.58 2.67
CA ARG A 30 1.17 11.75 3.12
C ARG A 30 2.34 11.31 3.98
N LYS A 31 2.14 10.34 4.89
CA LYS A 31 3.20 9.81 5.75
C LYS A 31 4.27 9.09 4.95
N VAL A 32 3.88 8.37 3.89
CA VAL A 32 4.84 7.69 3.00
C VAL A 32 5.64 8.71 2.18
N ARG A 33 4.97 9.73 1.62
CA ARG A 33 5.65 10.81 0.86
C ARG A 33 6.61 11.62 1.73
N LEU A 34 6.28 11.82 3.00
CA LEU A 34 7.14 12.48 3.98
C LEU A 34 8.22 11.56 4.59
N GLY A 35 8.30 10.28 4.18
CA GLY A 35 9.28 9.33 4.73
C GLY A 35 9.06 8.93 6.20
N LYS A 36 7.93 9.33 6.80
CA LYS A 36 7.57 9.06 8.20
C LYS A 36 6.79 7.76 8.40
N ALA A 37 6.38 7.09 7.32
CA ALA A 37 5.69 5.82 7.39
C ALA A 37 6.69 4.68 7.63
N LYS A 38 6.50 3.94 8.73
CA LYS A 38 7.29 2.76 9.06
C LYS A 38 6.49 1.49 8.81
N CYS A 39 7.16 0.44 8.35
CA CYS A 39 6.60 -0.90 8.29
C CYS A 39 6.24 -1.39 9.70
N ARG A 40 5.05 -1.97 9.88
CA ARG A 40 4.60 -2.47 11.19
C ARG A 40 5.42 -3.66 11.69
N GLU A 41 5.92 -4.50 10.79
CA GLU A 41 6.75 -5.66 11.15
C GLU A 41 8.24 -5.33 11.32
N CYS A 42 8.88 -4.73 10.30
CA CYS A 42 10.34 -4.56 10.31
C CYS A 42 10.83 -3.12 10.60
N GLY A 43 9.93 -2.17 10.80
CA GLY A 43 10.28 -0.76 11.06
C GLY A 43 10.88 0.01 9.88
N HIS A 44 11.03 -0.60 8.69
CA HIS A 44 11.63 0.04 7.52
C HIS A 44 10.74 1.13 6.90
N ASN A 45 11.36 2.19 6.37
CA ASN A 45 10.64 3.40 5.93
C ASN A 45 10.31 3.41 4.43
N ARG A 46 10.90 2.51 3.64
CA ARG A 46 10.63 2.42 2.20
C ARG A 46 9.45 1.49 1.95
N LEU A 47 8.32 2.09 1.65
CA LEU A 47 7.07 1.41 1.35
C LEU A 47 6.64 1.78 -0.08
N ARG A 48 6.37 0.79 -0.93
CA ARG A 48 5.83 0.99 -2.28
C ARG A 48 4.31 0.91 -2.28
N GLN A 49 3.63 1.70 -3.11
CA GLN A 49 2.19 1.51 -3.30
C GLN A 49 1.93 0.15 -3.92
N LYS A 50 0.87 -0.53 -3.47
CA LYS A 50 0.42 -1.76 -4.13
C LYS A 50 -0.07 -1.39 -5.54
N LYS A 51 0.58 -1.93 -6.57
CA LYS A 51 0.15 -1.73 -7.96
C LYS A 51 -1.29 -2.22 -8.09
N ARG A 52 -2.17 -1.33 -8.55
CA ARG A 52 -3.46 -1.70 -9.10
C ARG A 52 -3.16 -2.14 -10.53
N ALA A 53 -3.54 -3.37 -10.90
CA ALA A 53 -3.45 -3.78 -12.29
C ALA A 53 -4.47 -2.93 -13.06
N ALA A 54 -4.01 -1.83 -13.65
CA ALA A 54 -4.80 -1.09 -14.62
C ALA A 54 -4.89 -2.01 -15.84
N GLY A 55 -5.97 -2.78 -15.91
CA GLY A 55 -6.30 -3.51 -17.13
C GLY A 55 -6.46 -2.48 -18.25
N LYS A 56 -5.67 -2.65 -19.31
CA LYS A 56 -6.06 -2.20 -20.64
C LYS A 56 -7.41 -2.80 -21.01
#